data_AF-A0A811RH40-F1
#
_entry.id   AF-A0A811RH40-F1
#
_cell.length_a   1.000
_cell.length_b   1.000
_cell.length_c   1.000
_cell.angle_alpha   90.00
_cell.angle_beta   90.00
_cell.angle_gamma   90.00
#
_symmetry.space_group_name_H-M   'P 1'
#
loop_
_entity.id
_entity.type
_entity.pdbx_description
1 polymer ?
#
loop_
_entity_poly.entity_id
_entity_poly.type
_entity_poly.pdbx_seq_one_letter_code
_entity_poly.pdbx_strand_id
1 'polypeptide(L)'
;MAVEILESCVVTPGEATPKHRLWLSILDLVQGRTHTPVVYLYHLCPDSAAFSPDMLKAALSKALVPFYPIAGRLTSDTSGRLEIDCTGDGVLFVTARADATLDELESPAPSDELRRMLVPSADHTGALAMFQVTFFKCGGVCVGTAMHHTVCDGRAFGHFLKMWAAIARGDSEEAILLWPSLDRTLLRGRSPPAVRFQHGEYPLRGSVPSATKVPFDTAVFPVSKNQVDALKGAAGASASKKVSTYSAMVAHVWRCSCIAKGLSGTADSRMYGAGCVRSRMRPPLPVGYLGNAIARTRTTATKVKDIVSSPLDAVADKVSAAVARISDEYVRSLADYLELAMNDAPGLHLGQWAVPDTDLLVVSWIGLPLIDVDFGWGRPSFVGRAILNQSNFLYLVPSPDGDGQLNVTVSMEPQALSRFKELFYEGLKHYSLVSQKQVAQDARVCWSSGLINSALWDPPSGKSTDFVTAFVAPIPIRAAAAFSSRCAKQETSCRNRGGSAARMGEKQTQTQTQQRLALVGLCRRAPTSPCRLQSADGGHRRAPGPL
;
A
#
# COMPACT_ATOMS: atom_id res chain seq x y z
N MET A 1 5.50 29.40 -2.36
CA MET A 1 6.94 29.43 -2.73
C MET A 1 7.09 29.48 -4.25
N ALA A 2 8.17 30.07 -4.79
CA ALA A 2 8.37 30.18 -6.24
C ALA A 2 9.11 28.97 -6.81
N VAL A 3 8.64 28.46 -7.95
CA VAL A 3 9.29 27.39 -8.72
C VAL A 3 9.65 27.93 -10.10
N GLU A 4 10.92 27.83 -10.45
CA GLU A 4 11.49 28.20 -11.74
C GLU A 4 11.56 26.96 -12.63
N ILE A 5 10.94 27.00 -13.82
CA ILE A 5 11.09 25.93 -14.82
C ILE A 5 12.40 26.14 -15.57
N LEU A 6 13.27 25.14 -15.56
CA LEU A 6 14.58 25.16 -16.23
C LEU A 6 14.49 24.58 -17.65
N GLU A 7 13.79 23.46 -17.82
CA GLU A 7 13.59 22.79 -19.10
C GLU A 7 12.19 22.17 -19.13
N SER A 8 11.57 22.17 -20.31
CA SER A 8 10.35 21.43 -20.61
C SER A 8 10.52 20.75 -21.96
N CYS A 9 10.46 19.42 -21.98
CA CYS A 9 10.67 18.62 -23.19
C CYS A 9 9.72 17.42 -23.25
N VAL A 10 9.63 16.81 -24.42
CA VAL A 10 8.91 15.55 -24.61
C VAL A 10 9.92 14.41 -24.71
N VAL A 11 9.72 13.36 -23.91
CA VAL A 11 10.52 12.12 -23.97
C VAL A 11 9.71 11.07 -24.71
N THR A 12 10.19 10.65 -25.87
CA THR A 12 9.60 9.60 -26.69
C THR A 12 10.20 8.23 -26.36
N PRO A 13 9.55 7.12 -26.73
CA PRO A 13 10.18 5.79 -26.71
C PRO A 13 11.51 5.81 -27.47
N GLY A 14 12.52 5.10 -26.95
CA GLY A 14 13.87 5.06 -27.52
C GLY A 14 13.97 4.26 -28.82
N GLU A 15 12.93 3.48 -29.13
CA GLU A 15 12.82 2.63 -30.31
C GLU A 15 11.43 2.77 -30.92
N ALA A 16 11.26 2.32 -32.16
CA ALA A 16 9.94 2.30 -32.80
C ALA A 16 9.01 1.32 -32.07
N THR A 17 7.84 1.81 -31.64
CA THR A 17 6.84 1.01 -30.93
C THR A 17 5.64 0.68 -31.82
N PRO A 18 4.89 -0.39 -31.53
CA PRO A 18 3.69 -0.73 -32.28
C PRO A 18 2.68 0.41 -32.32
N LYS A 19 2.24 0.80 -33.52
CA LYS A 19 1.19 1.81 -33.73
C LYS A 19 -0.15 1.11 -33.93
N HIS A 20 -1.01 1.21 -32.93
CA HIS A 20 -2.36 0.67 -32.96
C HIS A 20 -3.22 1.35 -31.90
N ARG A 21 -4.52 1.07 -31.93
CA ARG A 21 -5.43 1.44 -30.83
C ARG A 21 -5.48 0.31 -29.81
N LEU A 22 -5.27 0.65 -28.55
CA LEU A 22 -5.38 -0.26 -27.43
C LEU A 22 -6.76 -0.11 -26.80
N TRP A 23 -7.57 -1.17 -26.91
CA TRP A 23 -8.91 -1.24 -26.36
C TRP A 23 -8.89 -1.13 -24.83
N LEU A 24 -9.73 -0.27 -24.25
CA LEU A 24 -9.87 -0.11 -22.80
C LEU A 24 -10.93 -1.07 -22.24
N SER A 25 -10.56 -1.76 -21.15
CA SER A 25 -11.50 -2.59 -20.40
C SER A 25 -12.49 -1.74 -19.64
N ILE A 26 -13.61 -2.33 -19.25
CA ILE A 26 -14.63 -1.62 -18.48
C ILE A 26 -14.11 -1.14 -17.11
N LEU A 27 -13.11 -1.84 -16.54
CA LEU A 27 -12.44 -1.40 -15.31
C LEU A 27 -11.49 -0.23 -15.54
N ASP A 28 -11.03 0.02 -16.77
CA ASP A 28 -10.33 1.25 -17.14
C ASP A 28 -11.29 2.43 -17.29
N LEU A 29 -12.47 2.18 -17.89
CA LEU A 29 -13.47 3.20 -18.21
C LEU A 29 -14.24 3.70 -16.99
N VAL A 30 -14.37 2.87 -15.94
CA VAL A 30 -15.01 3.24 -14.68
C VAL A 30 -14.12 4.06 -13.74
N GLN A 31 -12.85 4.27 -14.10
CA GLN A 31 -11.98 5.17 -13.34
C GLN A 31 -12.20 6.63 -13.74
N GLY A 32 -11.79 7.54 -12.85
CA GLY A 32 -11.78 8.97 -13.15
C GLY A 32 -10.91 9.27 -14.39
N ARG A 33 -11.40 10.15 -15.27
CA ARG A 33 -10.66 10.62 -16.44
C ARG A 33 -9.75 11.79 -16.05
N THR A 34 -8.83 11.54 -15.14
CA THR A 34 -7.92 12.55 -14.60
C THR A 34 -6.53 11.97 -14.39
N HIS A 35 -5.52 12.83 -14.38
CA HIS A 35 -4.21 12.44 -13.87
C HIS A 35 -4.23 12.25 -12.35
N THR A 36 -3.36 11.39 -11.85
CA THR A 36 -3.14 11.16 -10.42
C THR A 36 -1.79 11.75 -10.02
N PRO A 37 -1.76 12.96 -9.42
CA PRO A 37 -0.53 13.61 -8.98
C PRO A 37 0.08 12.92 -7.76
N VAL A 38 1.34 12.50 -7.86
CA VAL A 38 2.12 11.89 -6.78
C VAL A 38 3.49 12.56 -6.70
N VAL A 39 3.97 12.84 -5.50
CA VAL A 39 5.31 13.40 -5.23
C VAL A 39 6.17 12.37 -4.52
N TYR A 40 7.45 12.36 -4.88
CA TYR A 40 8.50 11.53 -4.28
C TYR A 40 9.62 12.47 -3.86
N LEU A 41 9.86 12.63 -2.56
CA LEU A 41 10.95 13.45 -2.03
C LEU A 41 12.14 12.57 -1.70
N TYR A 42 13.34 13.06 -1.98
CA TYR A 42 14.57 12.32 -1.77
C TYR A 42 15.66 13.25 -1.25
N HIS A 43 16.36 12.81 -0.20
CA HIS A 43 17.61 13.42 0.22
C HIS A 43 18.76 12.79 -0.59
N LEU A 44 19.44 13.60 -1.40
CA LEU A 44 20.63 13.14 -2.10
C LEU A 44 21.77 12.93 -1.10
N CYS A 45 22.39 11.75 -1.14
CA CYS A 45 23.62 11.51 -0.38
C CYS A 45 24.81 12.21 -1.07
N PRO A 46 25.72 12.86 -0.33
CA PRO A 46 26.92 13.48 -0.90
C PRO A 46 27.80 12.50 -1.71
N ASP A 47 27.79 11.22 -1.34
CA ASP A 47 28.54 10.14 -2.00
C ASP A 47 27.74 9.40 -3.08
N SER A 48 26.49 9.81 -3.36
CA SER A 48 25.69 9.18 -4.42
C SER A 48 26.22 9.55 -5.80
N ALA A 49 26.03 8.67 -6.79
CA ALA A 49 26.33 8.98 -8.18
C ALA A 49 25.68 10.32 -8.56
N ALA A 50 26.38 11.16 -9.33
CA ALA A 50 25.91 12.49 -9.67
C ALA A 50 24.51 12.43 -10.29
N PHE A 51 23.51 12.97 -9.58
CA PHE A 51 22.14 13.04 -10.08
C PHE A 51 22.11 13.77 -11.42
N SER A 52 21.52 13.15 -12.45
CA SER A 52 21.44 13.74 -13.79
C SER A 52 20.01 13.60 -14.35
N PRO A 53 19.33 14.73 -14.66
CA PRO A 53 18.08 14.70 -15.41
C PRO A 53 18.21 14.01 -16.77
N ASP A 54 19.36 14.12 -17.44
CA ASP A 54 19.59 13.48 -18.74
C ASP A 54 19.63 11.97 -18.64
N MET A 55 20.23 11.43 -17.57
CA MET A 55 20.18 10.00 -17.27
C MET A 55 18.73 9.53 -17.05
N LEU A 56 17.94 10.30 -16.29
CA LEU A 56 16.52 9.99 -16.08
C LEU A 56 15.71 10.04 -17.37
N LYS A 57 15.93 11.04 -18.24
CA LYS A 57 15.31 11.13 -19.58
C LYS A 57 15.69 9.95 -20.47
N ALA A 58 16.96 9.56 -20.50
CA ALA A 58 17.43 8.41 -21.28
C ALA A 58 16.85 7.08 -20.78
N ALA A 59 16.80 6.88 -19.47
CA ALA A 59 16.18 5.70 -18.87
C ALA A 59 14.66 5.66 -19.11
N LEU A 60 13.99 6.82 -19.05
CA LEU A 60 12.56 6.96 -19.34
C LEU A 60 12.26 6.58 -20.78
N SER A 61 13.06 7.07 -21.73
CA SER A 61 12.94 6.74 -23.15
C SER A 61 13.01 5.22 -23.40
N LYS A 62 13.91 4.52 -22.71
CA LYS A 62 14.00 3.04 -22.76
C LYS A 62 12.81 2.36 -22.08
N ALA A 63 12.37 2.83 -20.91
CA ALA A 63 11.22 2.26 -20.20
C ALA A 63 9.90 2.38 -20.99
N LEU A 64 9.77 3.45 -21.78
CA LEU A 64 8.62 3.67 -22.66
C LEU A 64 8.55 2.70 -23.85
N VAL A 65 9.60 1.93 -24.16
CA VAL A 65 9.55 0.92 -25.23
C VAL A 65 8.60 -0.22 -24.87
N PRO A 66 8.80 -0.96 -23.75
CA PRO A 66 7.84 -1.99 -23.33
C PRO A 66 6.53 -1.39 -22.81
N PHE A 67 6.55 -0.19 -22.20
CA PHE A 67 5.36 0.52 -21.71
C PHE A 67 4.78 1.53 -22.72
N TYR A 68 4.91 1.28 -24.01
CA TYR A 68 4.57 2.23 -25.08
C TYR A 68 3.16 2.84 -25.04
N PRO A 69 2.10 2.19 -24.50
CA PRO A 69 0.80 2.85 -24.39
C PRO A 69 0.82 4.12 -23.51
N ILE A 70 1.79 4.26 -22.60
CA ILE A 70 1.98 5.48 -21.79
C ILE A 70 2.37 6.69 -22.66
N ALA A 71 3.08 6.45 -23.77
CA ALA A 71 3.49 7.48 -24.73
C ALA A 71 2.40 7.78 -25.78
N GLY A 72 1.23 7.16 -25.68
CA GLY A 72 0.11 7.37 -26.59
C GLY A 72 -0.75 8.59 -26.26
N ARG A 73 -1.95 8.65 -26.84
CA ARG A 73 -2.98 9.66 -26.58
C ARG A 73 -4.34 9.00 -26.37
N LEU A 74 -5.21 9.63 -25.59
CA LEU A 74 -6.59 9.17 -25.47
C LEU A 74 -7.35 9.53 -26.75
N THR A 75 -8.10 8.57 -27.27
CA THR A 75 -9.00 8.74 -28.42
C THR A 75 -10.31 8.01 -28.15
N SER A 76 -11.25 8.08 -29.09
CA SER A 76 -12.47 7.29 -29.06
C SER A 76 -12.65 6.51 -30.36
N ASP A 77 -13.27 5.34 -30.26
CA ASP A 77 -13.75 4.60 -31.42
C ASP A 77 -15.02 5.22 -32.01
N THR A 78 -15.56 4.63 -33.08
CA THR A 78 -16.79 5.10 -33.75
C THR A 78 -18.05 5.00 -32.87
N SER A 79 -18.02 4.20 -31.80
CA SER A 79 -19.11 4.09 -30.83
C SER A 79 -18.96 5.10 -29.67
N GLY A 80 -17.85 5.84 -29.63
CA GLY A 80 -17.52 6.77 -28.54
C GLY A 80 -16.86 6.09 -27.34
N ARG A 81 -16.50 4.80 -27.42
CA ARG A 81 -15.73 4.12 -26.39
C ARG A 81 -14.29 4.64 -26.40
N LEU A 82 -13.76 4.99 -25.23
CA LEU A 82 -12.38 5.46 -25.13
C LEU A 82 -11.40 4.33 -25.44
N GLU A 83 -10.32 4.70 -26.13
CA GLU A 83 -9.17 3.86 -26.47
C GLU A 83 -7.88 4.65 -26.22
N ILE A 84 -6.75 3.95 -26.16
CA ILE A 84 -5.43 4.58 -26.21
C ILE A 84 -4.88 4.42 -27.62
N ASP A 85 -4.72 5.52 -28.34
CA ASP A 85 -3.97 5.54 -29.59
C ASP A 85 -2.47 5.49 -29.26
N CYS A 86 -1.81 4.39 -29.58
CA CYS A 86 -0.40 4.16 -29.30
C CYS A 86 0.48 4.86 -30.34
N THR A 87 0.44 6.20 -30.35
CA THR A 87 1.14 7.04 -31.34
C THR A 87 2.66 7.07 -31.16
N GLY A 88 3.12 6.92 -29.91
CA GLY A 88 4.52 7.08 -29.55
C GLY A 88 4.95 8.55 -29.37
N ASP A 89 4.00 9.48 -29.29
CA ASP A 89 4.24 10.93 -29.15
C ASP A 89 4.91 11.33 -27.82
N GLY A 90 5.18 10.37 -26.94
CA GLY A 90 5.96 10.56 -25.73
C GLY A 90 5.19 11.17 -24.55
N VAL A 91 5.95 11.48 -23.52
CA VAL A 91 5.50 12.01 -22.22
C VAL A 91 6.16 13.35 -21.94
N LEU A 92 5.48 14.22 -21.19
CA LEU A 92 6.06 15.50 -20.77
C LEU A 92 7.09 15.26 -19.66
N PHE A 93 8.27 15.83 -19.80
CA PHE A 93 9.33 15.84 -18.80
C PHE A 93 9.79 17.26 -18.53
N VAL A 94 9.73 17.68 -17.27
CA VAL A 94 10.07 19.03 -16.84
C VAL A 94 11.21 18.97 -15.83
N THR A 95 12.18 19.87 -15.94
CA THR A 95 13.14 20.14 -14.86
C THR A 95 12.87 21.51 -14.29
N ALA A 96 12.95 21.63 -12.97
CA ALA A 96 12.60 22.84 -12.26
C ALA A 96 13.49 23.03 -11.03
N ARG A 97 13.56 24.26 -10.53
CA ARG A 97 14.22 24.61 -9.27
C ARG A 97 13.22 25.28 -8.35
N ALA A 98 13.18 24.86 -7.09
CA ALA A 98 12.40 25.51 -6.05
C ALA A 98 13.32 26.34 -5.15
N ASP A 99 12.92 27.58 -4.88
CA ASP A 99 13.47 28.36 -3.77
C ASP A 99 12.81 27.90 -2.45
N ALA A 100 13.17 26.69 -2.03
CA ALA A 100 12.74 26.06 -0.79
C ALA A 100 13.74 24.96 -0.39
N THR A 101 13.65 24.49 0.85
CA THR A 101 14.32 23.29 1.33
C THR A 101 13.34 22.12 1.47
N LEU A 102 13.83 20.88 1.51
CA LEU A 102 12.96 19.73 1.80
C LEU A 102 12.42 19.77 3.24
N ASP A 103 13.20 20.32 4.17
CA ASP A 103 12.82 20.45 5.58
C ASP A 103 11.62 21.39 5.76
N GLU A 104 11.53 22.45 4.95
CA GLU A 104 10.35 23.33 4.87
C GLU A 104 9.08 22.63 4.37
N LEU A 105 9.22 21.49 3.69
CA LEU A 105 8.11 20.69 3.19
C LEU A 105 7.73 19.53 4.11
N GLU A 106 8.48 19.22 5.17
CA GLU A 106 8.36 17.97 5.94
C GLU A 106 6.93 17.45 6.12
N SER A 107 6.69 16.21 5.63
CA SER A 107 5.37 15.57 5.57
C SER A 107 4.28 16.44 4.90
N PRO A 108 4.49 16.87 3.64
CA PRO A 108 3.66 17.89 3.05
C PRO A 108 2.23 17.37 2.87
N ALA A 109 1.27 18.08 3.43
CA ALA A 109 -0.13 17.79 3.18
C ALA A 109 -0.46 18.08 1.71
N PRO A 110 -1.20 17.19 1.02
CA PRO A 110 -1.66 17.45 -0.34
C PRO A 110 -2.40 18.79 -0.44
N SER A 111 -2.02 19.63 -1.39
CA SER A 111 -2.59 20.97 -1.56
C SER A 111 -2.45 21.45 -3.01
N ASP A 112 -3.21 22.48 -3.38
CA ASP A 112 -3.07 23.11 -4.68
C ASP A 112 -1.65 23.70 -4.88
N GLU A 113 -1.04 24.22 -3.82
CA GLU A 113 0.34 24.73 -3.87
C GLU A 113 1.34 23.60 -4.14
N LEU A 114 1.27 22.49 -3.40
CA LEU A 114 2.16 21.34 -3.59
C LEU A 114 2.03 20.78 -5.01
N ARG A 115 0.81 20.69 -5.53
CA ARG A 115 0.52 20.26 -6.91
C ARG A 115 1.12 21.19 -7.95
N ARG A 116 0.98 22.51 -7.80
CA ARG A 116 1.52 23.49 -8.75
C ARG A 116 3.04 23.52 -8.72
N MET A 117 3.62 23.39 -7.53
CA MET A 117 5.07 23.48 -7.35
C MET A 117 5.79 22.25 -7.88
N LEU A 118 5.29 21.04 -7.56
CA LEU A 118 6.09 19.82 -7.68
C LEU A 118 5.65 18.86 -8.78
N VAL A 119 4.51 19.10 -9.42
CA VAL A 119 3.98 18.19 -10.45
C VAL A 119 3.63 19.02 -11.69
N PRO A 120 3.91 18.53 -12.92
CA PRO A 120 3.60 19.28 -14.13
C PRO A 120 2.09 19.24 -14.42
N SER A 121 1.51 20.28 -15.03
CA SER A 121 0.11 20.27 -15.50
C SER A 121 0.03 19.96 -16.99
N ALA A 122 -1.01 19.22 -17.37
CA ALA A 122 -1.35 18.92 -18.76
C ALA A 122 -2.20 20.05 -19.34
N ASP A 123 -1.69 21.27 -19.31
CA ASP A 123 -2.39 22.35 -19.99
C ASP A 123 -1.95 22.20 -21.47
N HIS A 124 -2.77 21.48 -22.25
CA HIS A 124 -2.76 21.40 -23.73
C HIS A 124 -1.98 20.24 -24.43
N THR A 125 -1.32 19.32 -23.73
CA THR A 125 -0.48 18.30 -24.41
C THR A 125 -1.21 17.01 -24.81
N GLY A 126 -2.37 16.71 -24.20
CA GLY A 126 -3.02 15.40 -24.31
C GLY A 126 -2.19 14.23 -23.75
N ALA A 127 -1.08 14.53 -23.07
CA ALA A 127 -0.12 13.54 -22.59
C ALA A 127 -0.76 12.65 -21.50
N LEU A 128 -0.54 11.34 -21.62
CA LEU A 128 -1.08 10.37 -20.68
C LEU A 128 -0.21 10.24 -19.42
N ALA A 129 1.06 10.61 -19.49
CA ALA A 129 1.94 10.72 -18.34
C ALA A 129 2.81 11.96 -18.42
N MET A 130 3.16 12.48 -17.26
CA MET A 130 4.03 13.62 -17.11
C MET A 130 4.89 13.48 -15.86
N PHE A 131 6.12 13.98 -15.95
CA PHE A 131 7.13 13.89 -14.90
C PHE A 131 7.79 15.25 -14.71
N GLN A 132 8.08 15.60 -13.46
CA GLN A 132 8.86 16.78 -13.13
C GLN A 132 9.94 16.43 -12.12
N VAL A 133 11.15 16.89 -12.39
CA VAL A 133 12.27 16.83 -11.46
C VAL A 133 12.49 18.22 -10.90
N THR A 134 12.27 18.41 -9.60
CA THR A 134 12.45 19.69 -8.92
C THR A 134 13.64 19.64 -7.96
N PHE A 135 14.62 20.51 -8.18
CA PHE A 135 15.78 20.67 -7.31
C PHE A 135 15.51 21.68 -6.19
N PHE A 136 15.92 21.35 -4.96
CA PHE A 136 15.81 22.20 -3.78
C PHE A 136 17.16 22.81 -3.39
N LYS A 137 17.13 23.95 -2.67
CA LYS A 137 18.34 24.65 -2.22
C LYS A 137 19.25 23.80 -1.32
N CYS A 138 18.66 22.88 -0.56
CA CYS A 138 19.37 21.95 0.32
C CYS A 138 20.02 20.76 -0.42
N GLY A 139 19.97 20.72 -1.76
CA GLY A 139 20.43 19.60 -2.56
C GLY A 139 19.44 18.43 -2.60
N GLY A 140 18.26 18.54 -1.98
CA GLY A 140 17.18 17.56 -2.14
C GLY A 140 16.53 17.62 -3.52
N VAL A 141 15.85 16.54 -3.91
CA VAL A 141 15.12 16.48 -5.18
C VAL A 141 13.72 15.91 -4.96
N CYS A 142 12.74 16.46 -5.68
CA CYS A 142 11.42 15.87 -5.85
C CYS A 142 11.26 15.31 -7.26
N VAL A 143 10.76 14.07 -7.36
CA VAL A 143 10.19 13.54 -8.61
C VAL A 143 8.67 13.63 -8.49
N GLY A 144 8.07 14.59 -9.18
CA GLY A 144 6.63 14.69 -9.34
C GLY A 144 6.14 13.90 -10.53
N THR A 145 5.01 13.22 -10.37
CA THR A 145 4.43 12.37 -11.41
C THR A 145 2.94 12.64 -11.55
N ALA A 146 2.44 12.54 -12.78
CA ALA A 146 1.03 12.64 -13.09
C ALA A 146 0.68 11.64 -14.19
N MET A 147 0.13 10.48 -13.78
CA MET A 147 -0.31 9.40 -14.68
C MET A 147 -1.82 9.47 -14.87
N HIS A 148 -2.31 9.43 -16.11
CA HIS A 148 -3.74 9.42 -16.42
C HIS A 148 -4.35 8.08 -16.00
N HIS A 149 -5.38 8.11 -15.15
CA HIS A 149 -5.85 6.90 -14.45
C HIS A 149 -6.50 5.86 -15.40
N THR A 150 -6.98 6.25 -16.58
CA THR A 150 -7.46 5.29 -17.59
C THR A 150 -6.35 4.42 -18.20
N VAL A 151 -5.08 4.85 -18.10
CA VAL A 151 -3.95 4.06 -18.60
C VAL A 151 -3.70 2.88 -17.68
N CYS A 152 -3.60 3.12 -16.37
CA CYS A 152 -3.27 2.06 -15.43
C CYS A 152 -3.63 2.42 -13.99
N ASP A 153 -3.79 1.38 -13.15
CA ASP A 153 -3.92 1.55 -11.70
C ASP A 153 -2.56 1.74 -11.02
N GLY A 154 -2.59 2.05 -9.71
CA GLY A 154 -1.39 2.30 -8.92
C GLY A 154 -0.38 1.14 -8.88
N ARG A 155 -0.81 -0.11 -9.08
CA ARG A 155 0.12 -1.25 -9.10
C ARG A 155 0.90 -1.31 -10.41
N ALA A 156 0.21 -1.16 -11.54
CA ALA A 156 0.85 -1.09 -12.84
C ALA A 156 1.71 0.18 -13.00
N PHE A 157 1.26 1.30 -12.44
CA PHE A 157 2.08 2.52 -12.38
C PHE A 157 3.38 2.30 -11.57
N GLY A 158 3.29 1.63 -10.41
CA GLY A 158 4.47 1.27 -9.63
C GLY A 158 5.44 0.34 -10.38
N HIS A 159 4.93 -0.63 -11.15
CA HIS A 159 5.80 -1.46 -12.01
C HIS A 159 6.55 -0.63 -13.04
N PHE A 160 5.87 0.33 -13.68
CA PHE A 160 6.52 1.26 -14.61
C PHE A 160 7.62 2.08 -13.93
N LEU A 161 7.35 2.66 -12.76
CA LEU A 161 8.35 3.44 -12.01
C LEU A 161 9.55 2.58 -11.59
N LYS A 162 9.30 1.36 -11.12
CA LYS A 162 10.36 0.41 -10.76
C LYS A 162 11.22 0.04 -11.97
N MET A 163 10.63 -0.17 -13.15
CA MET A 163 11.40 -0.43 -14.36
C MET A 163 12.24 0.78 -14.75
N TRP A 164 11.64 1.97 -14.76
CA TRP A 164 12.35 3.21 -15.08
C TRP A 164 13.54 3.41 -14.14
N ALA A 165 13.35 3.16 -12.84
CA ALA A 165 14.41 3.22 -11.84
C ALA A 165 15.48 2.13 -12.04
N ALA A 166 15.11 0.89 -12.34
CA ALA A 166 16.07 -0.19 -12.63
C ALA A 166 16.95 0.14 -13.85
N ILE A 167 16.36 0.64 -14.93
CA ILE A 167 17.09 1.07 -16.13
C ILE A 167 18.04 2.23 -15.81
N ALA A 168 17.61 3.20 -14.99
CA ALA A 168 18.46 4.30 -14.58
C ALA A 168 19.70 3.84 -13.80
N ARG A 169 19.57 2.75 -13.02
CA ARG A 169 20.69 2.10 -12.31
C ARG A 169 21.55 1.18 -13.19
N GLY A 170 21.15 0.95 -14.44
CA GLY A 170 21.79 -0.02 -15.33
C GLY A 170 21.43 -1.49 -15.03
N ASP A 171 20.42 -1.75 -14.20
CA ASP A 171 19.96 -3.09 -13.84
C ASP A 171 18.99 -3.63 -14.90
N SER A 172 19.57 -4.23 -15.94
CA SER A 172 18.80 -4.74 -17.08
C SER A 172 17.99 -6.00 -16.73
N GLU A 173 18.46 -6.81 -15.77
CA GLU A 173 17.77 -8.02 -15.35
C GLU A 173 16.48 -7.70 -14.59
N GLU A 174 16.52 -6.77 -13.62
CA GLU A 174 15.31 -6.33 -12.91
C GLU A 174 14.32 -5.68 -13.90
N ALA A 175 14.83 -4.86 -14.83
CA ALA A 175 13.98 -4.21 -15.82
C ALA A 175 13.20 -5.22 -16.69
N ILE A 176 13.83 -6.30 -17.16
CA ILE A 176 13.16 -7.32 -17.98
C ILE A 176 12.05 -8.04 -17.20
N LEU A 177 12.25 -8.31 -15.90
CA LEU A 177 11.23 -8.95 -15.06
C LEU A 177 9.96 -8.10 -14.86
N LEU A 178 10.04 -6.79 -15.15
CA LEU A 178 8.95 -5.83 -15.00
C LEU A 178 8.20 -5.53 -16.31
N TRP A 179 8.45 -6.30 -17.37
CA TRP A 179 7.75 -6.13 -18.65
C TRP A 179 6.23 -6.21 -18.51
N PRO A 180 5.48 -5.31 -19.16
CA PRO A 180 4.04 -5.26 -19.04
C PRO A 180 3.35 -6.32 -19.91
N SER A 181 2.18 -6.76 -19.45
CA SER A 181 1.22 -7.50 -20.27
C SER A 181 0.11 -6.54 -20.70
N LEU A 182 -0.08 -6.41 -22.01
CA LEU A 182 -0.99 -5.44 -22.62
C LEU A 182 -2.37 -6.00 -22.98
N ASP A 183 -2.61 -7.29 -22.73
CA ASP A 183 -3.88 -7.93 -23.05
C ASP A 183 -4.99 -7.52 -22.08
N ARG A 184 -5.67 -6.40 -22.40
CA ARG A 184 -6.81 -5.91 -21.62
C ARG A 184 -8.07 -6.75 -21.81
N THR A 185 -8.12 -7.62 -22.83
CA THR A 185 -9.30 -8.44 -23.12
C THR A 185 -9.56 -9.50 -22.04
N LEU A 186 -8.57 -9.80 -21.20
CA LEU A 186 -8.71 -10.64 -20.00
C LEU A 186 -9.80 -10.15 -19.03
N LEU A 187 -10.17 -8.86 -19.08
CA LEU A 187 -11.23 -8.24 -18.29
C LEU A 187 -12.45 -7.82 -19.13
N ARG A 188 -12.61 -8.38 -20.33
CA ARG A 188 -13.78 -8.15 -21.18
C ARG A 188 -15.03 -8.80 -20.57
N GLY A 189 -16.16 -8.09 -20.70
CA GLY A 189 -17.47 -8.64 -20.37
C GLY A 189 -17.79 -9.91 -21.17
N ARG A 190 -18.64 -10.76 -20.61
CA ARG A 190 -19.08 -12.01 -21.23
C ARG A 190 -20.06 -11.73 -22.37
N SER A 191 -20.12 -12.68 -23.29
CA SER A 191 -21.12 -12.71 -24.36
C SER A 191 -21.82 -14.07 -24.35
N PRO A 192 -23.11 -14.15 -23.96
CA PRO A 192 -23.96 -13.04 -23.50
C PRO A 192 -23.57 -12.51 -22.11
N PRO A 193 -23.87 -11.23 -21.79
CA PRO A 193 -23.68 -10.68 -20.44
C PRO A 193 -24.54 -11.40 -19.40
N ALA A 194 -24.01 -11.61 -18.19
CA ALA A 194 -24.70 -12.27 -17.09
C ALA A 194 -24.49 -11.52 -15.75
N VAL A 195 -25.36 -10.57 -15.44
CA VAL A 195 -25.30 -9.83 -14.16
C VAL A 195 -25.85 -10.69 -13.02
N ARG A 196 -24.98 -11.08 -12.07
CA ARG A 196 -25.31 -11.97 -10.95
C ARG A 196 -25.34 -11.25 -9.59
N PHE A 197 -24.85 -10.02 -9.53
CA PHE A 197 -24.84 -9.22 -8.30
C PHE A 197 -25.43 -7.83 -8.55
N GLN A 198 -25.94 -7.23 -7.47
CA GLN A 198 -26.31 -5.82 -7.46
C GLN A 198 -25.05 -4.98 -7.23
N HIS A 199 -24.61 -4.28 -8.27
CA HIS A 199 -23.41 -3.44 -8.26
C HIS A 199 -23.70 -2.01 -7.75
N GLY A 200 -24.35 -1.89 -6.58
CA GLY A 200 -24.78 -0.60 -6.04
C GLY A 200 -23.62 0.32 -5.63
N GLU A 201 -22.38 -0.16 -5.64
CA GLU A 201 -21.17 0.64 -5.53
C GLU A 201 -20.87 1.47 -6.79
N TYR A 202 -21.54 1.18 -7.91
CA TYR A 202 -21.48 1.92 -9.17
C TYR A 202 -22.88 2.40 -9.58
N PRO A 203 -23.40 3.50 -9.00
CA PRO A 203 -24.70 4.03 -9.39
C PRO A 203 -24.71 4.57 -10.82
N LEU A 204 -25.65 4.11 -11.65
CA LEU A 204 -25.82 4.53 -13.05
C LEU A 204 -26.93 5.60 -13.15
N ARG A 205 -26.54 6.89 -13.25
CA ARG A 205 -27.41 8.08 -13.43
C ARG A 205 -28.28 8.51 -12.22
N GLY A 206 -28.55 9.83 -12.14
CA GLY A 206 -29.64 10.43 -11.36
C GLY A 206 -29.49 10.61 -9.84
N SER A 207 -28.35 10.24 -9.23
CA SER A 207 -28.21 10.19 -7.76
C SER A 207 -27.14 11.10 -7.16
N VAL A 208 -26.45 11.92 -7.97
CA VAL A 208 -25.44 12.85 -7.45
C VAL A 208 -25.83 14.25 -7.91
N PRO A 209 -26.23 15.15 -6.99
CA PRO A 209 -26.29 16.57 -7.29
C PRO A 209 -24.96 17.00 -7.92
N SER A 210 -24.98 18.00 -8.81
CA SER A 210 -23.77 18.73 -9.18
C SER A 210 -22.94 18.91 -7.90
N ALA A 211 -21.76 18.30 -7.85
CA ALA A 211 -20.93 18.34 -6.65
C ALA A 211 -20.54 19.80 -6.45
N THR A 212 -21.33 20.53 -5.65
CA THR A 212 -20.86 21.74 -5.01
C THR A 212 -19.53 21.34 -4.40
N LYS A 213 -18.45 21.96 -4.85
CA LYS A 213 -17.12 21.71 -4.29
C LYS A 213 -17.22 22.04 -2.81
N VAL A 214 -17.40 21.02 -1.98
CA VAL A 214 -17.38 21.16 -0.53
C VAL A 214 -15.96 21.60 -0.20
N PRO A 215 -15.75 22.77 0.40
CA PRO A 215 -14.43 23.16 0.86
C PRO A 215 -13.91 22.12 1.85
N PHE A 216 -12.69 21.64 1.64
CA PHE A 216 -12.04 20.68 2.52
C PHE A 216 -10.59 21.06 2.71
N ASP A 217 -10.06 20.71 3.88
CA ASP A 217 -8.65 20.74 4.17
C ASP A 217 -8.09 19.32 4.14
N THR A 218 -6.78 19.20 3.95
CA THR A 218 -6.09 17.91 3.98
C THR A 218 -5.03 17.91 5.07
N ALA A 219 -4.89 16.80 5.79
CA ALA A 219 -3.82 16.60 6.75
C ALA A 219 -3.21 15.20 6.64
N VAL A 220 -1.94 15.08 7.01
CA VAL A 220 -1.21 13.81 7.13
C VAL A 220 -1.01 13.51 8.62
N PHE A 221 -1.39 12.31 9.04
CA PHE A 221 -1.24 11.81 10.40
C PHE A 221 -0.27 10.64 10.41
N PRO A 222 0.98 10.84 10.87
CA PRO A 222 1.93 9.75 11.06
C PRO A 222 1.45 8.79 12.14
N VAL A 223 1.54 7.49 11.87
CA VAL A 223 1.18 6.43 12.81
C VAL A 223 2.36 5.49 12.96
N SER A 224 2.87 5.42 14.19
CA SER A 224 3.98 4.53 14.52
C SER A 224 3.59 3.05 14.36
N LYS A 225 4.57 2.19 14.13
CA LYS A 225 4.36 0.73 14.11
C LYS A 225 3.67 0.22 15.38
N ASN A 226 4.04 0.74 16.55
CA ASN A 226 3.44 0.35 17.83
C ASN A 226 1.96 0.70 17.90
N GLN A 227 1.57 1.89 17.40
CA GLN A 227 0.17 2.29 17.32
C GLN A 227 -0.61 1.41 16.33
N VAL A 228 -0.01 1.06 15.17
CA VAL A 228 -0.61 0.13 14.21
C VAL A 228 -0.85 -1.25 14.84
N ASP A 229 0.14 -1.80 15.52
CA ASP A 229 0.05 -3.13 16.14
C ASP A 229 -0.97 -3.15 17.30
N ALA A 230 -0.98 -2.11 18.14
CA ALA A 230 -1.98 -1.96 19.19
C ALA A 230 -3.41 -1.86 18.63
N LEU A 231 -3.60 -1.11 17.55
CA LEU A 231 -4.89 -0.97 16.88
C LEU A 231 -5.38 -2.30 16.30
N LYS A 232 -4.48 -3.07 15.68
CA LYS A 232 -4.80 -4.41 15.17
C LYS A 232 -5.15 -5.38 16.30
N GLY A 233 -4.44 -5.31 17.42
CA GLY A 233 -4.76 -6.09 18.62
C GLY A 233 -6.19 -5.79 19.10
N ALA A 234 -6.54 -4.51 19.24
CA ALA A 234 -7.89 -4.10 19.63
C ALA A 234 -8.97 -4.54 18.62
N ALA A 235 -8.69 -4.43 17.32
CA ALA A 235 -9.62 -4.87 16.28
C ALA A 235 -9.72 -6.41 16.13
N GLY A 236 -8.83 -7.18 16.75
CA GLY A 236 -8.84 -8.65 16.74
C GLY A 236 -9.31 -9.30 18.04
N ALA A 237 -9.57 -8.52 19.09
CA ALA A 237 -9.68 -8.98 20.47
C ALA A 237 -10.79 -10.03 20.71
N SER A 238 -12.01 -9.80 20.23
CA SER A 238 -13.16 -10.65 20.63
C SER A 238 -13.21 -12.03 19.96
N ALA A 239 -12.38 -12.28 18.93
CA ALA A 239 -12.43 -13.51 18.13
C ALA A 239 -11.07 -14.19 17.93
N SER A 240 -9.98 -13.68 18.54
CA SER A 240 -8.60 -14.14 18.26
C SER A 240 -8.28 -14.18 16.75
N LYS A 241 -8.95 -13.33 15.96
CA LYS A 241 -8.83 -13.30 14.50
C LYS A 241 -7.69 -12.36 14.11
N LYS A 242 -6.94 -12.73 13.07
CA LYS A 242 -5.95 -11.82 12.48
C LYS A 242 -6.68 -10.74 11.67
N VAL A 243 -6.62 -9.50 12.13
CA VAL A 243 -7.14 -8.33 11.40
C VAL A 243 -6.02 -7.64 10.63
N SER A 244 -6.32 -7.27 9.38
CA SER A 244 -5.38 -6.55 8.53
C SER A 244 -5.17 -5.11 9.01
N THR A 245 -3.99 -4.54 8.76
CA THR A 245 -3.71 -3.11 9.03
C THR A 245 -4.75 -2.21 8.36
N TYR A 246 -5.14 -2.54 7.12
CA TYR A 246 -6.18 -1.84 6.37
C TYR A 246 -7.51 -1.83 7.14
N SER A 247 -8.03 -3.01 7.52
CA SER A 247 -9.35 -3.10 8.16
C SER A 247 -9.38 -2.41 9.53
N ALA A 248 -8.30 -2.54 10.32
CA ALA A 248 -8.21 -1.90 11.63
C ALA A 248 -8.13 -0.36 11.52
N MET A 249 -7.27 0.15 10.63
CA MET A 249 -7.11 1.59 10.44
C MET A 249 -8.36 2.24 9.84
N VAL A 250 -8.96 1.61 8.82
CA VAL A 250 -10.19 2.13 8.21
C VAL A 250 -11.35 2.13 9.20
N ALA A 251 -11.50 1.10 10.04
CA ALA A 251 -12.53 1.09 11.07
C ALA A 251 -12.36 2.25 12.06
N HIS A 252 -11.11 2.52 12.48
CA HIS A 252 -10.80 3.62 13.39
C HIS A 252 -11.08 4.99 12.77
N VAL A 253 -10.59 5.22 11.54
CA VAL A 253 -10.84 6.46 10.81
C VAL A 253 -12.33 6.65 10.55
N TRP A 254 -13.05 5.62 10.12
CA TRP A 254 -14.48 5.71 9.84
C TRP A 254 -15.28 6.13 11.08
N ARG A 255 -14.98 5.54 12.24
CA ARG A 255 -15.56 5.98 13.52
C ARG A 255 -15.22 7.44 13.84
N CYS A 256 -13.94 7.81 13.75
CA CYS A 256 -13.51 9.17 14.06
C CYS A 256 -14.19 10.19 13.14
N SER A 257 -14.31 9.90 11.84
CA SER A 257 -15.00 10.76 10.88
C SER A 257 -16.47 10.94 11.21
N CYS A 258 -17.19 9.88 11.60
CA CYS A 258 -18.58 10.00 11.99
C CYS A 258 -18.79 10.92 13.20
N ILE A 259 -17.92 10.81 14.22
CA ILE A 259 -17.99 11.62 15.45
C ILE A 259 -17.58 13.07 15.15
N ALA A 260 -16.46 13.27 14.44
CA ALA A 260 -15.92 14.59 14.13
C ALA A 260 -16.88 15.45 13.32
N LYS A 261 -17.63 14.83 12.40
CA LYS A 261 -18.64 15.49 11.58
C LYS A 261 -19.99 15.67 12.28
N GLY A 262 -20.14 15.18 13.51
CA GLY A 262 -21.41 15.27 14.26
C GLY A 262 -22.59 14.59 13.54
N LEU A 263 -22.33 13.49 12.81
CA LEU A 263 -23.38 12.83 12.03
C LEU A 263 -24.48 12.28 12.94
N SER A 264 -25.74 12.42 12.51
CA SER A 264 -26.88 11.87 13.26
C SER A 264 -26.76 10.36 13.45
N GLY A 265 -27.01 9.88 14.66
CA GLY A 265 -26.96 8.44 14.98
C GLY A 265 -27.91 7.56 14.16
N THR A 266 -28.96 8.14 13.57
CA THR A 266 -29.93 7.44 12.70
C THR A 266 -29.56 7.46 11.21
N ALA A 267 -28.59 8.28 10.82
CA ALA A 267 -28.10 8.34 9.46
C ALA A 267 -27.37 7.05 9.07
N ASP A 268 -27.44 6.70 7.79
CA ASP A 268 -26.64 5.62 7.21
C ASP A 268 -25.28 6.15 6.80
N SER A 269 -24.25 5.36 7.08
CA SER A 269 -22.91 5.57 6.57
C SER A 269 -22.38 4.28 5.93
N ARG A 270 -21.54 4.45 4.92
CA ARG A 270 -20.84 3.38 4.19
C ARG A 270 -19.37 3.76 4.02
N MET A 271 -18.53 2.75 3.91
CA MET A 271 -17.16 2.88 3.45
C MET A 271 -17.05 2.32 2.04
N TYR A 272 -16.43 3.09 1.15
CA TYR A 272 -16.01 2.69 -0.18
C TYR A 272 -14.50 2.50 -0.22
N GLY A 273 -14.03 1.50 -0.95
CA GLY A 273 -12.61 1.23 -1.11
C GLY A 273 -12.28 0.72 -2.50
N ALA A 274 -11.01 0.36 -2.74
CA ALA A 274 -10.58 -0.28 -3.98
C ALA A 274 -9.86 -1.59 -3.66
N GLY A 275 -10.29 -2.69 -4.28
CA GLY A 275 -9.69 -4.00 -4.17
C GLY A 275 -8.99 -4.42 -5.47
N CYS A 276 -7.73 -4.82 -5.39
CA CYS A 276 -7.00 -5.40 -6.51
C CYS A 276 -7.60 -6.76 -6.89
N VAL A 277 -7.93 -6.93 -8.18
CA VAL A 277 -8.57 -8.16 -8.70
C VAL A 277 -7.58 -9.14 -9.32
N ARG A 278 -6.33 -8.73 -9.60
CA ARG A 278 -5.32 -9.54 -10.32
C ARG A 278 -5.22 -10.99 -9.85
N SER A 279 -5.07 -11.21 -8.54
CA SER A 279 -4.96 -12.57 -7.95
C SER A 279 -6.30 -13.24 -7.67
N ARG A 280 -7.41 -12.54 -7.90
CA ARG A 280 -8.78 -13.02 -7.63
C ARG A 280 -9.46 -13.54 -8.89
N MET A 281 -9.00 -13.13 -10.06
CA MET A 281 -9.45 -13.68 -11.35
C MET A 281 -9.05 -15.15 -11.50
N ARG A 282 -9.81 -15.89 -12.29
CA ARG A 282 -9.53 -17.28 -12.67
C ARG A 282 -9.54 -17.41 -14.20
N PRO A 283 -8.37 -17.66 -14.84
CA PRO A 283 -7.02 -17.67 -14.24
C PRO A 283 -6.61 -16.29 -13.68
N PRO A 284 -5.62 -16.22 -12.77
CA PRO A 284 -5.08 -14.94 -12.30
C PRO A 284 -4.54 -14.10 -13.46
N LEU A 285 -4.66 -12.78 -13.35
CA LEU A 285 -4.07 -11.87 -14.33
C LEU A 285 -2.53 -11.93 -14.26
N PRO A 286 -1.83 -11.71 -15.39
CA PRO A 286 -0.37 -11.62 -15.40
C PRO A 286 0.16 -10.61 -14.38
N VAL A 287 1.31 -10.91 -13.78
CA VAL A 287 1.96 -10.04 -12.79
C VAL A 287 2.18 -8.64 -13.37
N GLY A 288 2.62 -8.56 -14.64
CA GLY A 288 2.84 -7.32 -15.39
C GLY A 288 1.60 -6.68 -16.02
N TYR A 289 0.37 -7.11 -15.72
CA TYR A 289 -0.84 -6.56 -16.36
C TYR A 289 -0.90 -5.02 -16.30
N LEU A 290 -0.81 -4.37 -17.48
CA LEU A 290 -0.85 -2.92 -17.67
C LEU A 290 -2.27 -2.47 -18.03
N GLY A 291 -2.97 -2.03 -17.00
CA GLY A 291 -4.34 -1.54 -17.05
C GLY A 291 -4.86 -1.34 -15.64
N ASN A 292 -6.15 -1.08 -15.51
CA ASN A 292 -6.85 -1.04 -14.24
C ASN A 292 -7.41 -2.41 -13.92
N ALA A 293 -6.89 -3.02 -12.86
CA ALA A 293 -7.38 -4.28 -12.30
C ALA A 293 -7.81 -4.05 -10.84
N ILE A 294 -8.66 -3.04 -10.65
CA ILE A 294 -9.25 -2.66 -9.36
C ILE A 294 -10.78 -2.63 -9.47
N ALA A 295 -11.46 -3.14 -8.45
CA ALA A 295 -12.90 -3.01 -8.30
C ALA A 295 -13.21 -2.28 -6.99
N ARG A 296 -14.21 -1.39 -7.02
CA ARG A 296 -14.71 -0.67 -5.86
C ARG A 296 -15.34 -1.65 -4.88
N THR A 297 -14.97 -1.55 -3.61
CA THR A 297 -15.65 -2.22 -2.50
C THR A 297 -16.61 -1.25 -1.86
N ARG A 298 -17.71 -1.75 -1.29
CA ARG A 298 -18.65 -0.94 -0.50
C ARG A 298 -19.10 -1.75 0.71
N THR A 299 -19.11 -1.18 1.91
CA THR A 299 -19.72 -1.82 3.08
C THR A 299 -21.25 -1.81 2.98
N THR A 300 -21.93 -2.67 3.73
CA THR A 300 -23.37 -2.47 3.92
C THR A 300 -23.61 -1.15 4.65
N ALA A 301 -24.76 -0.51 4.36
CA ALA A 301 -25.19 0.66 5.13
C ALA A 301 -25.23 0.29 6.62
N THR A 302 -24.59 1.09 7.45
CA THR A 302 -24.56 0.89 8.90
C THR A 302 -24.95 2.21 9.56
N LYS A 303 -25.79 2.14 10.59
CA LYS A 303 -26.19 3.34 11.32
C LYS A 303 -24.98 3.94 12.01
N VAL A 304 -24.86 5.26 11.97
CA VAL A 304 -23.76 5.99 12.62
C VAL A 304 -23.62 5.61 14.09
N LYS A 305 -24.75 5.49 14.82
CA LYS A 305 -24.71 5.06 16.23
C LYS A 305 -24.02 3.70 16.42
N ASP A 306 -24.19 2.78 15.48
CA ASP A 306 -23.60 1.43 15.58
C ASP A 306 -22.11 1.48 15.25
N ILE A 307 -21.67 2.32 14.31
CA ILE A 307 -20.23 2.52 14.00
C ILE A 307 -19.50 3.12 15.21
N VAL A 308 -20.15 4.09 15.87
CA VAL A 308 -19.57 4.82 17.00
C VAL A 308 -19.54 3.99 18.28
N SER A 309 -20.63 3.29 18.61
CA SER A 309 -20.78 2.57 19.87
C SER A 309 -20.27 1.13 19.86
N SER A 310 -20.19 0.47 18.69
CA SER A 310 -19.74 -0.92 18.63
C SER A 310 -18.25 -1.04 18.96
N PRO A 311 -17.81 -2.20 19.49
CA PRO A 311 -16.40 -2.58 19.51
C PRO A 311 -15.71 -2.41 18.14
N LEU A 312 -14.42 -2.05 18.14
CA LEU A 312 -13.68 -1.75 16.90
C LEU A 312 -13.59 -2.95 15.95
N ASP A 313 -13.53 -4.16 16.51
CA ASP A 313 -13.47 -5.40 15.76
C ASP A 313 -14.74 -5.67 14.92
N ALA A 314 -15.92 -5.29 15.42
CA ALA A 314 -17.19 -5.40 14.70
C ALA A 314 -17.24 -4.42 13.51
N VAL A 315 -16.67 -3.22 13.67
CA VAL A 315 -16.53 -2.26 12.57
C VAL A 315 -15.51 -2.76 11.54
N ALA A 316 -14.38 -3.31 12.00
CA ALA A 316 -13.36 -3.91 11.14
C ALA A 316 -13.86 -5.13 10.37
N ASP A 317 -14.81 -5.90 10.92
CA ASP A 317 -15.46 -7.00 10.20
C ASP A 317 -16.29 -6.52 9.02
N LYS A 318 -17.02 -5.42 9.17
CA LYS A 318 -17.79 -4.82 8.07
C LYS A 318 -16.87 -4.41 6.92
N VAL A 319 -15.72 -3.83 7.24
CA VAL A 319 -14.67 -3.48 6.27
C VAL A 319 -14.12 -4.74 5.59
N SER A 320 -13.77 -5.76 6.38
CA SER A 320 -13.18 -7.00 5.87
C SER A 320 -14.16 -7.77 4.97
N ALA A 321 -15.43 -7.84 5.35
CA ALA A 321 -16.48 -8.46 4.55
C ALA A 321 -16.69 -7.74 3.20
N ALA A 322 -16.61 -6.41 3.18
CA ALA A 322 -16.70 -5.64 1.93
C ALA A 322 -15.57 -5.99 0.96
N VAL A 323 -14.34 -6.16 1.47
CA VAL A 323 -13.18 -6.58 0.67
C VAL A 323 -13.28 -8.04 0.25
N ALA A 324 -13.78 -8.94 1.11
CA ALA A 324 -13.92 -10.36 0.82
C ALA A 324 -14.93 -10.67 -0.30
N ARG A 325 -15.93 -9.78 -0.52
CA ARG A 325 -16.94 -9.94 -1.58
C ARG A 325 -16.39 -9.98 -3.00
N ILE A 326 -15.26 -9.32 -3.27
CA ILE A 326 -14.68 -9.30 -4.60
C ILE A 326 -14.12 -10.71 -4.91
N SER A 327 -14.81 -11.43 -5.78
CA SER A 327 -14.40 -12.73 -6.33
C SER A 327 -14.28 -12.62 -7.86
N ASP A 328 -13.72 -13.64 -8.53
CA ASP A 328 -13.73 -13.73 -10.00
C ASP A 328 -15.14 -13.49 -10.57
N GLU A 329 -16.14 -14.19 -10.03
CA GLU A 329 -17.52 -14.07 -10.51
C GLU A 329 -18.12 -12.67 -10.22
N TYR A 330 -17.77 -12.06 -9.10
CA TYR A 330 -18.18 -10.68 -8.81
C TYR A 330 -17.63 -9.70 -9.85
N VAL A 331 -16.36 -9.84 -10.21
CA VAL A 331 -15.70 -8.97 -11.20
C VAL A 331 -16.26 -9.19 -12.60
N ARG A 332 -16.55 -10.43 -12.99
CA ARG A 332 -17.19 -10.74 -14.28
C ARG A 332 -18.62 -10.19 -14.36
N SER A 333 -19.41 -10.35 -13.29
CA SER A 333 -20.74 -9.73 -13.19
C SER A 333 -20.65 -8.21 -13.26
N LEU A 334 -19.65 -7.60 -12.61
CA LEU A 334 -19.44 -6.15 -12.66
C LEU A 334 -19.14 -5.69 -14.08
N ALA A 335 -18.26 -6.42 -14.78
CA ALA A 335 -17.93 -6.10 -16.16
C ALA A 335 -19.19 -6.11 -17.04
N ASP A 336 -20.00 -7.17 -16.94
CA ASP A 336 -21.25 -7.30 -17.67
C ASP A 336 -22.24 -6.17 -17.36
N TYR A 337 -22.40 -5.83 -16.07
CA TYR A 337 -23.28 -4.76 -15.62
C TYR A 337 -22.91 -3.40 -16.21
N LEU A 338 -21.62 -3.06 -16.17
CA LEU A 338 -21.13 -1.78 -16.67
C LEU A 338 -21.09 -1.72 -18.21
N GLU A 339 -20.83 -2.84 -18.90
CA GLU A 339 -20.90 -2.91 -20.36
C GLU A 339 -22.35 -2.73 -20.85
N LEU A 340 -23.33 -3.38 -20.20
CA LEU A 340 -24.76 -3.14 -20.48
C LEU A 340 -25.13 -1.67 -20.29
N ALA A 341 -24.68 -1.05 -19.19
CA ALA A 341 -24.93 0.35 -18.92
C ALA A 341 -24.37 1.29 -20.00
N MET A 342 -23.18 0.99 -20.53
CA MET A 342 -22.58 1.77 -21.62
C MET A 342 -23.32 1.58 -22.95
N ASN A 343 -23.82 0.36 -23.22
CA ASN A 343 -24.58 0.07 -24.43
C ASN A 343 -25.95 0.77 -24.42
N ASP A 344 -26.62 0.80 -23.27
CA ASP A 344 -27.92 1.48 -23.09
C ASP A 344 -27.78 3.01 -23.12
N ALA A 345 -26.60 3.52 -22.80
CA ALA A 345 -26.31 4.94 -22.70
C ALA A 345 -24.95 5.29 -23.33
N PRO A 346 -24.87 5.36 -24.68
CA PRO A 346 -23.66 5.79 -25.36
C PRO A 346 -23.17 7.15 -24.82
N GLY A 347 -21.86 7.25 -24.56
CA GLY A 347 -21.26 8.46 -23.95
C GLY A 347 -21.38 8.54 -22.43
N LEU A 348 -21.89 7.52 -21.73
CA LEU A 348 -21.93 7.50 -20.26
C LEU A 348 -20.51 7.57 -19.66
N HIS A 349 -20.30 8.54 -18.76
CA HIS A 349 -19.04 8.71 -18.01
C HIS A 349 -19.10 7.91 -16.71
N LEU A 350 -18.79 6.61 -16.78
CA LEU A 350 -18.87 5.68 -15.64
C LEU A 350 -18.04 6.10 -14.41
N GLY A 351 -16.91 6.79 -14.62
CA GLY A 351 -16.03 7.25 -13.55
C GLY A 351 -16.53 8.47 -12.77
N GLN A 352 -17.60 9.13 -13.21
CA GLN A 352 -18.13 10.32 -12.54
C GLN A 352 -19.06 9.91 -11.39
N TRP A 353 -18.56 10.02 -10.17
CA TRP A 353 -19.36 9.86 -8.95
C TRP A 353 -18.76 10.71 -7.82
N ALA A 354 -19.57 11.04 -6.82
CA ALA A 354 -19.12 11.67 -5.59
C ALA A 354 -19.51 10.81 -4.39
N VAL A 355 -18.67 10.86 -3.37
CA VAL A 355 -18.92 10.19 -2.09
C VAL A 355 -19.95 11.02 -1.33
N PRO A 356 -21.07 10.43 -0.86
CA PRO A 356 -22.00 11.14 0.02
C PRO A 356 -21.29 11.67 1.28
N ASP A 357 -21.77 12.80 1.82
CA ASP A 357 -21.13 13.44 2.98
C ASP A 357 -21.05 12.56 4.24
N THR A 358 -21.94 11.57 4.36
CA THR A 358 -21.95 10.61 5.47
C THR A 358 -21.02 9.43 5.25
N ASP A 359 -20.54 9.21 4.02
CA ASP A 359 -19.79 8.04 3.61
C ASP A 359 -18.28 8.39 3.54
N LEU A 360 -17.42 7.36 3.59
CA LEU A 360 -15.96 7.50 3.54
C LEU A 360 -15.42 6.75 2.32
N LEU A 361 -14.54 7.38 1.54
CA LEU A 361 -13.81 6.70 0.48
C LEU A 361 -12.34 6.49 0.88
N VAL A 362 -11.85 5.27 0.64
CA VAL A 362 -10.55 4.81 1.10
C VAL A 362 -9.71 4.32 -0.08
N VAL A 363 -8.49 4.82 -0.18
CA VAL A 363 -7.46 4.30 -1.07
C VAL A 363 -6.27 3.85 -0.24
N SER A 364 -5.82 2.63 -0.45
CA SER A 364 -4.69 2.06 0.27
C SER A 364 -3.52 1.82 -0.68
N TRP A 365 -2.36 2.36 -0.35
CA TRP A 365 -1.10 2.08 -1.01
C TRP A 365 -0.28 1.00 -0.29
N ILE A 366 -0.81 0.45 0.81
CA ILE A 366 -0.24 -0.73 1.46
C ILE A 366 -0.13 -1.88 0.45
N GLY A 367 1.10 -2.35 0.23
CA GLY A 367 1.40 -3.44 -0.70
C GLY A 367 1.50 -3.03 -2.18
N LEU A 368 1.39 -1.73 -2.49
CA LEU A 368 1.68 -1.24 -3.84
C LEU A 368 3.19 -1.00 -4.01
N PRO A 369 3.76 -1.28 -5.20
CA PRO A 369 5.17 -1.02 -5.52
C PRO A 369 5.39 0.46 -5.87
N LEU A 370 4.90 1.36 -5.00
CA LEU A 370 4.99 2.81 -5.17
C LEU A 370 5.94 3.49 -4.18
N ILE A 371 6.37 2.81 -3.12
CA ILE A 371 7.20 3.43 -2.07
C ILE A 371 8.70 3.13 -2.24
N ASP A 372 9.02 2.07 -2.98
CA ASP A 372 10.39 1.56 -3.15
C ASP A 372 10.86 1.79 -4.59
N VAL A 373 11.06 3.06 -4.92
CA VAL A 373 11.53 3.53 -6.24
C VAL A 373 12.89 4.21 -6.04
N ASP A 374 13.97 3.49 -6.35
CA ASP A 374 15.34 3.98 -6.16
C ASP A 374 16.02 4.12 -7.53
N PHE A 375 16.34 5.33 -8.01
CA PHE A 375 17.04 5.49 -9.29
C PHE A 375 18.58 5.38 -9.17
N GLY A 376 19.11 4.91 -8.04
CA GLY A 376 20.54 4.78 -7.74
C GLY A 376 21.06 5.78 -6.71
N TRP A 377 20.16 6.55 -6.11
CA TRP A 377 20.45 7.64 -5.16
C TRP A 377 19.75 7.43 -3.82
N GLY A 378 19.20 6.23 -3.61
CA GLY A 378 18.47 5.86 -2.41
C GLY A 378 16.97 5.90 -2.61
N ARG A 379 16.27 5.43 -1.58
CA ARG A 379 14.81 5.44 -1.51
C ARG A 379 14.28 6.84 -1.24
N PRO A 380 13.03 7.14 -1.66
CA PRO A 380 12.40 8.39 -1.29
C PRO A 380 12.23 8.47 0.22
N SER A 381 12.45 9.64 0.82
CA SER A 381 12.12 9.91 2.23
C SER A 381 10.62 10.15 2.44
N PHE A 382 9.90 10.56 1.39
CA PHE A 382 8.46 10.74 1.42
C PHE A 382 7.84 10.38 0.09
N VAL A 383 6.68 9.72 0.14
CA VAL A 383 5.82 9.48 -1.03
C VAL A 383 4.39 9.83 -0.65
N GLY A 384 3.70 10.60 -1.49
CA GLY A 384 2.34 11.04 -1.19
C GLY A 384 1.61 11.64 -2.38
N ARG A 385 0.30 11.84 -2.23
CA ARG A 385 -0.50 12.57 -3.20
C ARG A 385 -0.06 14.04 -3.20
N ALA A 386 0.07 14.66 -4.37
CA ALA A 386 0.33 16.10 -4.43
C ALA A 386 -0.94 16.91 -4.10
N ILE A 387 -2.11 16.35 -4.39
CA ILE A 387 -3.43 16.96 -4.18
C ILE A 387 -4.50 15.86 -4.03
N LEU A 388 -5.52 16.15 -3.22
CA LEU A 388 -6.78 15.41 -3.14
C LEU A 388 -7.90 16.24 -3.80
N ASN A 389 -8.91 15.59 -4.37
CA ASN A 389 -9.92 16.24 -5.21
C ASN A 389 -11.32 16.34 -4.58
N GLN A 390 -11.50 15.84 -3.35
CA GLN A 390 -12.78 15.82 -2.66
C GLN A 390 -12.60 15.65 -1.15
N SER A 391 -13.62 16.04 -0.38
CA SER A 391 -13.77 15.71 1.04
C SER A 391 -14.03 14.21 1.25
N ASN A 392 -14.00 13.75 2.50
CA ASN A 392 -14.33 12.38 2.91
C ASN A 392 -13.43 11.32 2.27
N PHE A 393 -12.15 11.64 2.12
CA PHE A 393 -11.18 10.77 1.47
C PHE A 393 -10.06 10.38 2.44
N LEU A 394 -9.66 9.11 2.40
CA LEU A 394 -8.61 8.53 3.22
C LEU A 394 -7.57 7.85 2.33
N TYR A 395 -6.30 8.24 2.47
CA TYR A 395 -5.15 7.50 1.95
C TYR A 395 -4.37 6.82 3.08
N LEU A 396 -4.07 5.54 2.88
CA LEU A 396 -3.12 4.81 3.73
C LEU A 396 -1.82 4.60 2.96
N VAL A 397 -0.76 5.27 3.37
CA VAL A 397 0.54 5.25 2.69
C VAL A 397 1.60 4.70 3.65
N PRO A 398 2.24 3.56 3.35
CA PRO A 398 3.35 3.07 4.17
C PRO A 398 4.52 4.06 4.20
N SER A 399 5.25 4.11 5.32
CA SER A 399 6.52 4.83 5.34
C SER A 399 7.53 4.17 4.38
N PRO A 400 8.28 4.95 3.58
CA PRO A 400 9.37 4.42 2.77
C PRO A 400 10.47 3.69 3.55
N ASP A 401 10.64 4.01 4.84
CA ASP A 401 11.69 3.42 5.70
C ASP A 401 11.48 1.93 6.01
N GLY A 402 10.30 1.37 5.70
CA GLY A 402 10.02 -0.05 5.88
C GLY A 402 9.92 -0.51 7.34
N ASP A 403 9.90 0.43 8.27
CA ASP A 403 9.80 0.21 9.72
C ASP A 403 8.38 -0.14 10.21
N GLY A 404 7.42 -0.22 9.29
CA GLY A 404 6.01 -0.51 9.57
C GLY A 404 5.19 0.71 10.01
N GLN A 405 5.74 1.92 9.92
CA GLN A 405 4.99 3.16 10.06
C GLN A 405 4.02 3.38 8.89
N LEU A 406 2.97 4.16 9.16
CA LEU A 406 1.92 4.46 8.20
C LEU A 406 1.56 5.94 8.26
N ASN A 407 1.61 6.62 7.12
CA ASN A 407 1.03 7.94 6.95
C ASN A 407 -0.43 7.82 6.56
N VAL A 408 -1.29 8.40 7.39
CA VAL A 408 -2.75 8.43 7.21
C VAL A 408 -3.12 9.82 6.71
N THR A 409 -3.41 9.97 5.42
CA THR A 409 -3.80 11.26 4.84
C THR A 409 -5.32 11.34 4.74
N VAL A 410 -5.91 12.40 5.27
CA VAL A 410 -7.37 12.59 5.29
C VAL A 410 -7.72 13.94 4.70
N SER A 411 -8.75 13.97 3.85
CA SER A 411 -9.47 15.20 3.51
C SER A 411 -10.83 15.25 4.21
N MET A 412 -11.14 16.40 4.78
CA MET A 412 -12.38 16.62 5.52
C MET A 412 -12.74 18.11 5.52
N GLU A 413 -14.00 18.43 5.78
CA GLU A 413 -14.43 19.81 5.98
C GLU A 413 -13.59 20.48 7.09
N PRO A 414 -13.14 21.74 6.93
CA PRO A 414 -12.21 22.40 7.86
C PRO A 414 -12.66 22.37 9.31
N GLN A 415 -13.97 22.55 9.54
CA GLN A 415 -14.59 22.57 10.86
C GLN A 415 -14.51 21.21 11.60
N ALA A 416 -14.45 20.10 10.87
CA ALA A 416 -14.40 18.76 11.43
C ALA A 416 -12.97 18.21 11.55
N LEU A 417 -12.01 18.73 10.78
CA LEU A 417 -10.65 18.19 10.72
C LEU A 417 -9.88 18.33 12.06
N SER A 418 -10.04 19.44 12.77
CA SER A 418 -9.43 19.64 14.10
C SER A 418 -9.94 18.63 15.11
N ARG A 419 -11.27 18.45 15.17
CA ARG A 419 -11.91 17.47 16.05
C ARG A 419 -11.54 16.04 15.66
N PHE A 420 -11.43 15.74 14.37
CA PHE A 420 -10.97 14.45 13.88
C PHE A 420 -9.57 14.11 14.38
N LYS A 421 -8.62 15.06 14.32
CA LYS A 421 -7.24 14.86 14.79
C LYS A 421 -7.19 14.44 16.26
N GLU A 422 -7.97 15.11 17.12
CA GLU A 422 -8.05 14.79 18.55
C GLU A 422 -8.55 13.35 18.75
N LEU A 423 -9.72 13.03 18.18
CA LEU A 423 -10.35 11.70 18.28
C LEU A 423 -9.44 10.59 17.74
N PHE A 424 -8.75 10.86 16.63
CA PHE A 424 -7.85 9.92 15.98
C PHE A 424 -6.71 9.50 16.93
N TYR A 425 -6.00 10.47 17.52
CA TYR A 425 -4.88 10.18 18.41
C TYR A 425 -5.32 9.73 19.81
N GLU A 426 -6.44 10.23 20.33
CA GLU A 426 -7.04 9.73 21.58
C GLU A 426 -7.36 8.24 21.48
N GLY A 427 -7.99 7.81 20.38
CA GLY A 427 -8.26 6.39 20.15
C GLY A 427 -6.97 5.55 20.06
N LEU A 428 -5.98 6.00 19.28
CA LEU A 428 -4.69 5.29 19.18
C LEU A 428 -3.99 5.17 20.54
N LYS A 429 -4.02 6.22 21.36
CA LYS A 429 -3.48 6.21 22.73
C LYS A 429 -4.24 5.22 23.61
N HIS A 430 -5.58 5.22 23.54
CA HIS A 430 -6.42 4.28 24.28
C HIS A 430 -6.06 2.82 23.95
N TYR A 431 -5.99 2.45 22.65
CA TYR A 431 -5.66 1.09 22.25
C TYR A 431 -4.24 0.67 22.66
N SER A 432 -3.28 1.61 22.63
CA SER A 432 -1.91 1.36 23.09
C SER A 432 -1.86 1.06 24.59
N LEU A 433 -2.60 1.82 25.41
CA LEU A 433 -2.69 1.60 26.85
C LEU A 433 -3.37 0.28 27.20
N VAL A 434 -4.45 -0.07 26.50
CA VAL A 434 -5.15 -1.36 26.68
C VAL A 434 -4.21 -2.52 26.34
N SER A 435 -3.48 -2.42 25.22
CA SER A 435 -2.48 -3.42 24.82
C SER A 435 -1.38 -3.60 25.87
N GLN A 436 -0.83 -2.51 26.41
CA GLN A 436 0.18 -2.57 27.48
C GLN A 436 -0.35 -3.23 28.76
N LYS A 437 -1.57 -2.90 29.18
CA LYS A 437 -2.21 -3.52 30.35
C LYS A 437 -2.43 -5.02 30.15
N GLN A 438 -2.88 -5.44 28.96
CA GLN A 438 -3.06 -6.85 28.64
C GLN A 438 -1.73 -7.61 28.70
N VAL A 439 -0.67 -7.06 28.11
CA VAL A 439 0.68 -7.66 28.16
C VAL A 439 1.17 -7.77 29.61
N ALA A 440 0.96 -6.75 30.43
CA ALA A 440 1.32 -6.78 31.85
C ALA A 440 0.52 -7.84 32.63
N GLN A 441 -0.76 -8.01 32.30
CA GLN A 441 -1.62 -9.02 32.93
C GLN A 441 -1.21 -10.43 32.50
N ASP A 442 -0.96 -10.66 31.21
CA ASP A 442 -0.49 -11.96 30.68
C ASP A 442 0.88 -12.33 31.26
N ALA A 443 1.78 -11.36 31.41
CA ALA A 443 3.07 -11.55 32.08
C ALA A 443 2.91 -11.95 33.55
N ARG A 444 1.97 -11.31 34.29
CA ARG A 444 1.64 -11.70 35.67
C ARG A 444 1.07 -13.11 35.74
N VAL A 445 0.20 -13.49 34.81
CA VAL A 445 -0.38 -14.85 34.73
C VAL A 445 0.70 -15.89 34.40
N CYS A 446 1.62 -15.59 33.47
CA CYS A 446 2.74 -16.49 33.15
C CYS A 446 3.71 -16.64 34.32
N TRP A 447 3.92 -15.58 35.10
CA TRP A 447 4.75 -15.62 36.30
C TRP A 447 4.08 -16.41 37.43
N SER A 448 2.78 -16.18 37.69
CA SER A 448 2.04 -16.91 38.73
C SER A 448 1.79 -18.38 38.40
N SER A 449 1.78 -18.76 37.12
CA SER A 449 1.68 -20.14 36.65
C SER A 449 3.03 -20.87 36.54
N GLY A 450 4.14 -20.24 36.93
CA GLY A 450 5.48 -20.83 36.91
C GLY A 450 6.06 -21.06 35.50
N LEU A 451 5.42 -20.51 34.47
CA LEU A 451 5.90 -20.57 33.08
C LEU A 451 7.08 -19.62 32.83
N ILE A 452 7.22 -18.58 33.67
CA ILE A 452 8.43 -17.75 33.76
C ILE A 452 9.15 -18.15 35.04
N ASN A 453 10.24 -18.89 34.89
CA ASN A 453 11.00 -19.43 36.01
C ASN A 453 11.70 -18.29 36.79
N SER A 454 11.56 -18.25 38.11
CA SER A 454 12.20 -17.26 39.00
C SER A 454 13.74 -17.32 38.99
N ALA A 455 14.33 -18.35 38.37
CA ALA A 455 15.77 -18.58 38.28
C ALA A 455 16.53 -17.68 37.27
N LEU A 456 15.85 -16.74 36.59
CA LEU A 456 16.47 -15.82 35.61
C LEU A 456 16.48 -14.34 36.04
N TRP A 457 16.09 -14.05 37.29
CA TRP A 457 16.01 -12.67 37.80
C TRP A 457 16.81 -12.53 39.09
N ASP A 458 18.02 -11.99 38.99
CA ASP A 458 18.77 -11.47 40.15
C ASP A 458 18.41 -9.98 40.33
N PRO A 459 17.72 -9.58 41.41
CA PRO A 459 17.56 -8.17 41.72
C PRO A 459 18.91 -7.57 42.16
N PRO A 460 19.23 -6.31 41.81
CA PRO A 460 20.40 -5.65 42.34
C PRO A 460 20.23 -5.52 43.87
N SER A 461 21.30 -5.86 44.58
CA SER A 461 21.40 -5.92 46.04
C SER A 461 20.64 -4.83 46.80
N GLY A 462 19.66 -5.27 47.60
CA GLY A 462 19.42 -4.75 48.93
C GLY A 462 18.66 -3.43 49.06
N LYS A 463 17.37 -3.39 48.70
CA LYS A 463 16.33 -2.66 49.46
C LYS A 463 14.98 -3.37 49.28
N SER A 464 14.31 -3.70 50.38
CA SER A 464 12.91 -4.10 50.36
C SER A 464 12.05 -2.89 50.03
N THR A 465 11.45 -2.86 48.85
CA THR A 465 10.31 -1.99 48.56
C THR A 465 9.42 -2.70 47.55
N ASP A 466 8.11 -2.65 47.82
CA ASP A 466 7.04 -3.26 47.04
C ASP A 466 7.26 -3.24 45.52
N PHE A 467 7.16 -4.43 44.94
CA PHE A 467 7.48 -4.71 43.53
C PHE A 467 6.42 -4.17 42.53
N VAL A 468 5.29 -3.67 43.04
CA VAL A 468 4.19 -3.13 42.22
C VAL A 468 4.59 -1.82 41.54
N THR A 469 5.55 -1.07 42.09
CA THR A 469 5.99 0.23 41.57
C THR A 469 7.06 0.14 40.48
N ALA A 470 7.78 -0.98 40.36
CA ALA A 470 8.91 -1.12 39.42
C ALA A 470 8.48 -1.32 37.95
N PHE A 471 7.26 -1.78 37.68
CA PHE A 471 6.75 -2.01 36.32
C PHE A 471 6.04 -0.79 35.70
N VAL A 472 5.97 0.35 36.41
CA VAL A 472 5.36 1.60 35.92
C VAL A 472 6.42 2.58 35.38
N ALA A 473 7.71 2.31 35.57
CA ALA A 473 8.80 3.15 35.05
C ALA A 473 9.38 2.58 33.73
N PRO A 474 9.75 3.44 32.75
CA PRO A 474 10.29 2.99 31.46
C PRO A 474 11.68 2.34 31.65
N ILE A 475 11.83 1.09 31.18
CA ILE A 475 13.11 0.35 31.23
C ILE A 475 14.05 0.85 30.12
N PRO A 476 15.30 1.26 30.41
CA PRO A 476 16.25 1.68 29.39
C PRO A 476 16.76 0.51 28.52
N ILE A 477 16.93 0.78 27.23
CA ILE A 477 17.29 -0.15 26.13
C ILE A 477 18.57 -0.99 26.38
N ARG A 478 19.46 -0.58 27.28
CA ARG A 478 20.71 -1.30 27.58
C ARG A 478 20.52 -2.66 28.28
N ALA A 479 19.39 -2.90 28.94
CA ALA A 479 19.16 -4.16 29.68
C ALA A 479 18.79 -5.34 28.76
N ALA A 480 18.18 -5.09 27.59
CA ALA A 480 17.72 -6.14 26.68
C ALA A 480 18.89 -6.85 25.95
N ALA A 481 19.99 -6.14 25.69
CA ALA A 481 21.16 -6.70 25.00
C ALA A 481 21.94 -7.71 25.87
N ALA A 482 21.94 -7.53 27.21
CA ALA A 482 22.63 -8.43 28.13
C ALA A 482 21.93 -9.81 28.22
N PHE A 483 20.60 -9.84 28.10
CA PHE A 483 19.79 -11.05 28.22
C PHE A 483 20.00 -12.01 27.03
N SER A 484 20.12 -11.47 25.81
CA SER A 484 20.39 -12.23 24.58
C SER A 484 21.78 -12.92 24.61
N SER A 485 22.80 -12.23 25.13
CA SER A 485 24.18 -12.76 25.18
C SER A 485 24.37 -13.92 26.18
N ARG A 486 23.55 -13.99 27.24
CA ARG A 486 23.64 -15.04 28.26
C ARG A 486 22.94 -16.33 27.84
N CYS A 487 21.81 -16.25 27.13
CA CYS A 487 21.15 -17.45 26.58
C CYS A 487 22.01 -18.19 25.55
N ALA A 488 22.76 -17.46 24.72
CA ALA A 488 23.65 -18.06 23.71
C ALA A 488 24.85 -18.85 24.31
N LYS A 489 25.27 -18.51 25.54
CA LYS A 489 26.37 -19.21 26.23
C LYS A 489 25.94 -20.50 26.93
N GLN A 490 24.64 -20.70 27.20
CA GLN A 490 24.15 -21.93 27.83
C GLN A 490 23.81 -23.04 26.82
N GLU A 491 23.40 -22.70 25.59
CA GLU A 491 23.17 -23.70 24.53
C GLU A 491 24.46 -24.46 24.13
N THR A 492 25.62 -23.82 24.27
CA THR A 492 26.93 -24.46 24.02
C THR A 492 27.33 -25.42 25.13
N SER A 493 26.81 -25.26 26.36
CA SER A 493 27.12 -26.14 27.49
C SER A 493 26.27 -27.42 27.50
N CYS A 494 25.03 -27.38 27.01
CA CYS A 494 24.14 -28.54 26.99
C CYS A 494 24.46 -29.57 25.88
N ARG A 495 25.32 -29.23 24.91
CA ARG A 495 25.76 -30.16 23.86
C ARG A 495 26.82 -31.17 24.30
N ASN A 496 27.43 -31.01 25.47
CA ASN A 496 28.62 -31.77 25.89
C ASN A 496 28.38 -32.83 26.99
N ARG A 497 27.15 -33.22 27.32
CA ARG A 497 26.89 -34.34 28.25
C ARG A 497 25.80 -35.26 27.72
N GLY A 498 26.22 -36.37 27.11
CA GLY A 498 25.35 -37.52 26.81
C GLY A 498 25.30 -38.50 27.99
N GLY A 499 24.16 -39.16 28.21
CA GLY A 499 24.01 -40.24 29.19
C GLY A 499 22.57 -40.75 29.35
N SER A 500 22.37 -42.01 28.96
CA SER A 500 21.14 -42.83 28.87
C SER A 500 20.33 -43.07 30.17
N ALA A 501 19.00 -43.15 30.07
CA ALA A 501 18.15 -44.20 30.71
C ALA A 501 16.69 -44.16 30.22
N ALA A 502 16.00 -45.31 30.29
CA ALA A 502 14.84 -45.68 29.48
C ALA A 502 13.52 -45.92 30.26
N ARG A 503 12.42 -45.93 29.48
CA ARG A 503 11.12 -46.67 29.60
C ARG A 503 10.03 -46.27 30.61
N MET A 504 8.80 -46.36 30.05
CA MET A 504 7.43 -46.37 30.61
C MET A 504 6.95 -45.01 31.15
N GLY A 505 5.78 -44.48 30.83
CA GLY A 505 4.61 -44.91 30.06
C GLY A 505 3.54 -43.82 30.27
N GLU A 506 2.55 -43.81 29.38
CA GLU A 506 1.31 -43.02 29.43
C GLU A 506 1.26 -41.61 28.83
N LYS A 507 0.27 -41.52 27.94
CA LYS A 507 -0.18 -40.42 27.11
C LYS A 507 -0.99 -39.45 27.95
N GLN A 508 -0.68 -38.16 27.84
CA GLN A 508 -1.59 -37.01 27.74
C GLN A 508 -0.81 -35.77 28.22
N THR A 509 -0.24 -34.99 27.28
CA THR A 509 0.12 -33.54 27.45
C THR A 509 0.96 -32.96 26.30
N GLN A 510 1.34 -33.72 25.26
CA GLN A 510 2.25 -33.20 24.23
C GLN A 510 1.65 -32.22 23.19
N THR A 511 0.34 -31.97 23.18
CA THR A 511 -0.29 -31.02 22.23
C THR A 511 -0.43 -29.59 22.73
N GLN A 512 -0.19 -29.30 24.03
CA GLN A 512 -0.29 -27.93 24.56
C GLN A 512 1.05 -27.19 24.66
N THR A 513 2.18 -27.90 24.68
CA THR A 513 3.50 -27.27 24.87
C THR A 513 4.13 -26.79 23.56
N GLN A 514 3.80 -27.40 22.40
CA GLN A 514 4.28 -26.92 21.10
C GLN A 514 3.48 -25.73 20.53
N GLN A 515 2.27 -25.46 21.03
CA GLN A 515 1.46 -24.31 20.59
C GLN A 515 1.69 -23.03 21.42
N ARG A 516 2.40 -23.09 22.56
CA ARG A 516 2.64 -21.91 23.42
C ARG A 516 4.02 -21.26 23.28
N LEU A 517 4.94 -21.86 22.53
CA LEU A 517 6.28 -21.28 22.27
C LEU A 517 6.39 -20.48 20.95
N ALA A 518 5.30 -20.32 20.20
CA ALA A 518 5.29 -19.50 18.98
C ALA A 518 5.20 -17.97 19.22
N LEU A 519 5.24 -17.53 20.48
CA LEU A 519 5.12 -16.11 20.87
C LEU A 519 6.47 -15.37 21.02
N VAL A 520 7.60 -16.04 20.78
CA VAL A 520 8.92 -15.39 20.69
C VAL A 520 9.58 -15.85 19.39
N GLY A 521 9.25 -15.16 18.29
CA GLY A 521 9.77 -15.51 16.97
C GLY A 521 11.25 -15.15 16.83
N LEU A 522 12.11 -16.16 16.63
CA LEU A 522 13.41 -16.03 15.97
C LEU A 522 13.78 -17.35 15.24
N CYS A 523 13.61 -17.31 13.92
CA CYS A 523 14.48 -17.85 12.86
C CYS A 523 14.98 -19.32 12.88
N ARG A 524 14.59 -20.11 11.86
CA ARG A 524 15.41 -20.56 10.69
C ARG A 524 15.08 -21.99 10.21
N ARG A 525 15.08 -22.19 8.89
CA ARG A 525 16.11 -23.00 8.18
C ARG A 525 15.95 -22.95 6.65
N ALA A 526 17.02 -22.51 5.99
CA ALA A 526 17.42 -22.99 4.67
C ALA A 526 18.38 -24.19 4.87
N PRO A 527 18.42 -25.19 3.98
CA PRO A 527 19.43 -26.24 4.06
C PRO A 527 20.58 -26.00 3.09
N THR A 528 21.78 -25.86 3.63
CA THR A 528 23.03 -26.25 2.97
C THR A 528 23.59 -27.45 3.74
N SER A 529 23.88 -28.55 3.04
CA SER A 529 24.55 -29.74 3.58
C SER A 529 25.87 -29.95 2.83
N PRO A 530 26.98 -30.28 3.52
CA PRO A 530 28.26 -30.60 2.89
C PRO A 530 28.47 -32.12 2.71
N CYS A 531 29.45 -32.41 1.85
CA CYS A 531 29.91 -33.71 1.38
C CYS A 531 30.34 -34.72 2.47
N ARG A 532 30.22 -36.02 2.13
CA ARG A 532 31.25 -37.02 2.45
C ARG A 532 31.36 -38.07 1.34
N LEU A 533 32.61 -38.27 0.91
CA LEU A 533 33.10 -39.33 0.04
C LEU A 533 32.97 -40.72 0.71
N GLN A 534 32.64 -41.73 -0.10
CA GLN A 534 33.28 -43.03 -0.05
C GLN A 534 33.28 -43.64 -1.47
N SER A 535 34.45 -44.17 -1.82
CA SER A 535 34.87 -44.75 -3.09
C SER A 535 34.37 -46.18 -3.30
N ALA A 536 34.06 -46.55 -4.54
CA ALA A 536 34.41 -47.85 -5.13
C ALA A 536 34.20 -47.82 -6.66
N ASP A 537 35.33 -47.93 -7.37
CA ASP A 537 35.61 -48.67 -8.60
C ASP A 537 34.50 -49.15 -9.57
N GLY A 538 34.81 -49.03 -10.86
CA GLY A 538 34.16 -49.80 -11.93
C GLY A 538 34.06 -49.03 -13.26
N GLY A 539 35.14 -49.03 -14.05
CA GLY A 539 35.19 -48.37 -15.35
C GLY A 539 34.40 -49.09 -16.45
N HIS A 540 34.00 -48.34 -17.50
CA HIS A 540 34.37 -48.67 -18.87
C HIS A 540 34.04 -47.53 -19.86
N ARG A 541 34.93 -47.44 -20.84
CA ARG A 541 34.99 -46.54 -22.01
C ARG A 541 33.74 -46.67 -22.92
N ARG A 542 33.32 -45.57 -23.54
CA ARG A 542 33.51 -45.26 -24.98
C ARG A 542 32.77 -43.98 -25.38
N ALA A 543 33.42 -43.21 -26.25
CA ALA A 543 32.96 -41.97 -26.88
C ALA A 543 32.20 -42.27 -28.21
N PRO A 544 32.01 -41.32 -29.13
CA PRO A 544 30.75 -40.62 -29.40
C PRO A 544 30.20 -40.90 -30.82
N GLY A 545 29.00 -40.40 -31.14
CA GLY A 545 28.56 -40.28 -32.54
C GLY A 545 27.12 -39.80 -32.73
N PRO A 546 26.80 -39.09 -33.83
CA PRO A 546 25.73 -38.10 -33.89
C PRO A 546 24.48 -38.56 -34.68
N LEU A 547 23.37 -37.87 -34.46
CA LEU A 547 22.42 -37.36 -35.47
C LEU A 547 21.46 -36.36 -34.80
#